data_AF-A0A369PNG2-F1
#
_entry.id   AF-A0A369PNG2-F1
#
_cell.length_a   1.000
_cell.length_b   1.000
_cell.length_c   1.000
_cell.angle_alpha   90.00
_cell.angle_beta   90.00
_cell.angle_gamma   90.00
#
_symmetry.space_group_name_H-M   'P 1'
#
loop_
_entity.id
_entity.type
_entity.pdbx_description
1 polymer ?
#
loop_
_entity_poly.entity_id
_entity_poly.type
_entity_poly.pdbx_seq_one_letter_code
_entity_poly.pdbx_strand_id
1 'polypeptide(L)'
;MKKIDTLIKILYNIYLLLKNHQDYWSLSHVPFPDDEQMTRQEVKDYLKISESTYKRKVKDGTLKPIKMPGGDRFYKRELLAAFQESYRKGRL
;
A
#
# COMPACT_ATOMS: atom_id res chain seq x y z
N MET A 1 7.57 -38.41 -16.54
CA MET A 1 6.27 -37.74 -16.36
C MET A 1 6.00 -37.38 -14.90
N LYS A 2 5.99 -38.32 -13.95
CA LYS A 2 5.72 -38.05 -12.51
C LYS A 2 6.44 -36.84 -11.88
N LYS A 3 7.72 -36.60 -12.22
CA LYS A 3 8.49 -35.47 -11.65
C LYS A 3 7.98 -34.10 -12.11
N ILE A 4 7.53 -34.00 -13.35
CA ILE A 4 6.97 -32.77 -13.92
C ILE A 4 5.60 -32.49 -13.29
N ASP A 5 4.78 -33.53 -13.12
CA ASP A 5 3.48 -33.42 -12.47
C ASP A 5 3.62 -32.98 -11.00
N THR A 6 4.62 -33.52 -10.28
CA THR A 6 4.95 -33.08 -8.92
C THR A 6 5.42 -31.64 -8.89
N LEU A 7 6.24 -31.21 -9.84
CA LEU A 7 6.71 -29.83 -9.94
C LEU A 7 5.55 -28.86 -10.18
N ILE A 8 4.65 -29.19 -11.11
CA ILE A 8 3.46 -28.40 -11.41
C ILE A 8 2.55 -28.32 -10.17
N LYS A 9 2.38 -29.43 -9.44
CA LYS A 9 1.60 -29.46 -8.21
C LYS A 9 2.18 -28.59 -7.11
N ILE A 10 3.51 -28.60 -6.94
CA ILE A 10 4.20 -27.73 -5.97
C ILE A 10 4.01 -26.26 -6.35
N LEU A 11 4.24 -25.91 -7.62
CA LEU A 11 4.06 -24.53 -8.10
C LEU A 11 2.61 -24.05 -7.93
N TYR A 12 1.63 -24.91 -8.21
CA TYR A 12 0.22 -24.60 -8.02
C TYR A 12 -0.14 -24.39 -6.54
N ASN A 13 0.42 -25.20 -5.65
CA ASN A 13 0.21 -25.03 -4.20
C ASN A 13 0.86 -23.74 -3.68
N ILE A 14 2.05 -23.38 -4.16
CA ILE A 14 2.70 -22.09 -3.83
C ILE A 14 1.83 -20.93 -4.33
N TYR A 15 1.33 -21.01 -5.56
CA TYR A 15 0.41 -20.01 -6.10
C TYR A 15 -0.84 -19.84 -5.23
N LEU A 16 -1.47 -20.95 -4.81
CA LEU A 16 -2.65 -20.89 -3.94
C LEU A 16 -2.34 -20.29 -2.57
N LEU A 17 -1.21 -20.64 -1.97
CA LEU A 17 -0.76 -20.06 -0.70
C LEU A 17 -0.54 -18.54 -0.82
N LEU A 18 0.13 -18.09 -1.88
CA LEU A 18 0.37 -16.67 -2.13
C LEU A 18 -0.93 -15.91 -2.40
N LYS A 19 -1.84 -16.48 -3.20
CA LYS A 19 -3.14 -15.88 -3.50
C LYS A 19 -4.00 -15.71 -2.25
N ASN A 20 -4.06 -16.73 -1.39
CA ASN A 20 -4.83 -16.68 -0.15
C ASN A 20 -4.23 -15.72 0.90
N HIS A 21 -2.92 -15.43 0.82
CA HIS A 21 -2.26 -14.44 1.66
C HIS A 21 -2.39 -13.00 1.15
N GLN A 22 -2.91 -12.77 -0.06
CA GLN A 22 -3.08 -11.43 -0.61
C GLN A 22 -4.09 -10.60 0.20
N ASP A 23 -5.09 -11.26 0.81
CA ASP A 23 -6.01 -10.64 1.77
C ASP A 23 -5.32 -10.29 3.10
N TYR A 24 -4.34 -11.09 3.53
CA TYR A 24 -3.57 -10.83 4.75
C TYR A 24 -2.50 -9.74 4.58
N TRP A 25 -1.93 -9.58 3.39
CA TRP A 25 -0.99 -8.49 3.08
C TRP A 25 -1.65 -7.10 3.09
N SER A 26 -2.98 -7.04 3.05
CA SER A 26 -3.73 -5.79 3.25
C SER A 26 -3.96 -5.42 4.72
N LEU A 27 -3.80 -6.37 5.66
CA LEU A 27 -4.04 -6.16 7.10
C LEU A 27 -2.80 -6.34 7.99
N SER A 28 -1.78 -7.05 7.52
CA SER A 28 -0.62 -7.43 8.33
C SER A 28 0.42 -6.32 8.34
N HIS A 29 0.43 -5.56 9.43
CA HIS A 29 1.48 -4.64 9.86
C HIS A 29 2.79 -5.40 10.14
N VAL A 30 3.39 -6.04 9.13
CA VAL A 30 4.77 -6.52 9.24
C VAL A 30 5.64 -5.26 9.26
N PRO A 31 6.36 -4.95 10.35
CA PRO A 31 7.22 -3.79 10.38
C PRO A 31 8.40 -4.08 9.46
N PHE A 32 8.29 -3.65 8.21
CA PHE A 32 9.45 -3.55 7.36
C PHE A 32 10.34 -2.45 7.95
N PRO A 33 11.67 -2.59 7.90
CA PRO A 33 12.59 -1.55 8.38
C PRO A 33 12.40 -0.18 7.67
N ASP A 34 11.62 -0.13 6.59
CA ASP A 34 11.17 1.07 5.87
C ASP A 34 9.75 1.55 6.28
N ASP A 35 9.35 1.38 7.54
CA ASP A 35 8.12 1.94 8.11
C ASP A 35 8.25 3.45 8.41
N GLU A 36 8.80 4.19 7.44
CA GLU A 36 8.87 5.64 7.47
C GLU A 36 7.45 6.21 7.56
N GLN A 37 7.13 6.76 8.74
CA GLN A 37 5.86 7.42 8.99
C GLN A 37 5.90 8.84 8.48
N MET A 38 4.99 9.16 7.57
CA MET A 38 4.85 10.48 6.99
C MET A 38 3.71 11.23 7.67
N THR A 39 3.96 12.50 7.99
CA THR A 39 2.95 13.46 8.40
C THR A 39 2.08 13.86 7.22
N ARG A 40 0.91 14.44 7.51
CA ARG A 40 0.03 15.04 6.50
C ARG A 40 0.75 15.95 5.50
N GLN A 41 1.70 16.78 5.96
CA GLN A 41 2.40 17.71 5.08
C GLN A 41 3.31 16.95 4.12
N GLU A 42 4.11 16.02 4.64
CA GLU A 42 5.01 15.18 3.84
C GLU A 42 4.23 14.32 2.82
N VAL A 43 3.04 13.82 3.17
CA VAL A 43 2.19 13.08 2.21
C VAL A 43 1.74 13.95 1.04
N LYS A 44 1.35 15.20 1.30
CA LYS A 44 0.97 16.12 0.22
C LYS A 44 2.15 16.39 -0.71
N ASP A 45 3.32 16.60 -0.13
CA ASP A 45 4.54 16.92 -0.88
C ASP A 45 5.01 15.71 -1.70
N TYR A 46 4.98 14.52 -1.10
CA TYR A 46 5.31 13.25 -1.74
C TYR A 46 4.40 12.91 -2.91
N LEU A 47 3.09 13.14 -2.77
CA LEU A 47 2.11 12.88 -3.83
C LEU A 47 1.95 14.07 -4.80
N LYS A 48 2.58 15.22 -4.52
CA LYS A 48 2.37 16.52 -5.19
C LYS A 48 0.88 16.87 -5.33
N ILE A 49 0.14 16.85 -4.23
CA ILE A 49 -1.30 17.15 -4.19
C ILE A 49 -1.63 18.34 -3.29
N SER A 50 -2.70 19.07 -3.66
CA SER A 50 -3.24 20.16 -2.84
C SER A 50 -3.91 19.65 -1.56
N GLU A 51 -4.10 20.55 -0.59
CA GLU A 51 -4.83 20.24 0.64
C GLU A 51 -6.28 19.80 0.39
N SER A 52 -6.96 20.41 -0.58
CA SER A 52 -8.32 20.03 -0.98
C SER A 52 -8.38 18.60 -1.53
N THR A 53 -7.38 18.23 -2.34
CA THR A 53 -7.26 16.88 -2.89
C THR A 53 -6.97 15.86 -1.81
N TYR A 54 -6.10 16.19 -0.85
CA TYR A 54 -5.85 15.37 0.33
C TYR A 54 -7.14 15.12 1.12
N LYS A 55 -7.88 16.18 1.49
CA LYS A 55 -9.14 16.05 2.27
C LYS A 55 -10.17 15.18 1.54
N ARG A 56 -10.31 15.34 0.22
CA ARG A 56 -11.20 14.49 -0.59
C ARG A 56 -10.77 13.02 -0.56
N LYS A 57 -9.46 12.75 -0.74
CA LYS A 57 -8.89 11.40 -0.70
C LYS A 57 -8.95 10.72 0.67
N VAL A 58 -8.94 11.49 1.75
CA VAL A 58 -9.19 10.96 3.09
C VAL A 58 -10.67 10.65 3.28
N LYS A 59 -11.56 11.52 2.79
CA LYS A 59 -13.01 11.33 2.87
C LYS A 59 -13.51 10.13 2.05
N ASP A 60 -12.94 9.90 0.88
CA ASP A 60 -13.29 8.77 0.00
C ASP A 60 -12.58 7.45 0.41
N GLY A 61 -11.69 7.49 1.40
CA GLY A 61 -10.99 6.31 1.92
C GLY A 61 -9.78 5.85 1.10
N THR A 62 -9.38 6.58 0.04
CA THR A 62 -8.16 6.30 -0.73
C THR A 62 -6.91 6.50 0.10
N LEU A 63 -6.90 7.53 0.97
CA LEU A 63 -5.86 7.77 1.95
C LEU A 63 -6.41 7.48 3.34
N LYS A 64 -5.78 6.56 4.07
CA LYS A 64 -6.22 6.12 5.41
C LYS A 64 -5.23 6.58 6.48
N PRO A 65 -5.39 7.79 7.04
CA PRO A 65 -4.52 8.25 8.11
C PRO A 65 -4.74 7.45 9.38
N ILE A 66 -3.64 7.18 10.08
CA ILE A 66 -3.66 6.73 11.47
C ILE A 66 -3.80 7.96 12.34
N LYS A 67 -4.87 8.00 13.13
CA LYS A 67 -5.16 9.10 14.05
C LYS A 67 -4.29 8.94 15.30
N MET A 68 -3.27 9.79 15.42
CA MET A 68 -2.39 9.84 16.59
C MET A 68 -2.52 11.19 17.31
N PRO A 69 -2.26 11.24 18.63
CA PRO A 69 -2.13 12.52 19.32
C PRO A 69 -0.98 13.31 18.68
N GLY A 70 -1.29 14.49 18.12
CA GLY A 70 -0.35 15.30 17.33
C GLY A 70 -0.58 15.28 15.81
N GLY A 71 -1.56 14.52 15.31
CA GLY A 71 -2.05 14.63 13.93
C GLY A 71 -2.11 13.31 13.15
N ASP A 72 -2.42 13.43 11.87
CA ASP A 72 -2.52 12.31 10.93
C ASP A 72 -1.13 11.77 10.57
N ARG A 73 -0.95 10.45 10.71
CA ARG A 73 0.25 9.72 10.27
C ARG A 73 -0.11 8.72 9.17
N PHE A 74 0.84 8.48 8.26
CA PHE A 74 0.70 7.51 7.19
C PHE A 74 1.95 6.67 7.09
N TYR A 75 1.81 5.39 6.77
CA TYR A 75 2.96 4.59 6.34
C TYR A 75 3.19 4.80 4.84
N LYS A 76 4.45 5.06 4.46
CA LYS A 76 4.83 5.27 3.04
C LYS A 76 4.35 4.14 2.12
N ARG A 77 4.38 2.89 2.59
CA ARG A 77 3.87 1.70 1.87
C ARG A 77 2.40 1.84 1.45
N GLU A 78 1.57 2.44 2.29
CA GLU A 78 0.13 2.63 2.03
C GLU A 78 -0.12 3.72 0.97
N LEU A 79 0.87 4.58 0.73
CA LEU A 79 0.80 5.65 -0.26
C LEU A 79 1.23 5.19 -1.65
N LEU A 80 1.81 4.00 -1.83
CA LEU A 80 2.34 3.52 -3.11
C LEU A 80 1.28 3.53 -4.22
N ALA A 81 0.07 3.07 -3.92
CA ALA A 81 -1.03 3.08 -4.89
C ALA A 81 -1.41 4.52 -5.29
N ALA A 82 -1.46 5.44 -4.33
CA ALA A 82 -1.75 6.86 -4.58
C ALA A 82 -0.61 7.56 -5.34
N PHE A 83 0.64 7.16 -5.09
CA PHE A 83 1.83 7.66 -5.77
C PHE A 83 1.81 7.25 -7.25
N GLN A 84 1.57 5.97 -7.52
CA GLN A 84 1.42 5.46 -8.89
C GLN A 84 0.27 6.16 -9.63
N GLU A 85 -0.86 6.43 -8.95
CA GLU A 85 -1.96 7.19 -9.53
C GLU A 85 -1.54 8.62 -9.88
N SER A 86 -0.77 9.27 -9.01
CA SER A 86 -0.26 10.63 -9.23
C SER A 86 0.73 10.68 -10.40
N TYR A 87 1.62 9.68 -10.50
CA TYR A 87 2.53 9.49 -11.63
C TYR A 87 1.77 9.27 -12.94
N ARG A 88 0.77 8.38 -12.97
CA ARG A 88 -0.08 8.14 -14.15
C ARG A 88 -0.82 9.40 -14.62
N LYS A 89 -1.14 10.31 -13.68
CA LYS A 89 -1.80 11.59 -13.97
C LYS A 89 -0.82 12.72 -14.31
N GLY A 90 0.48 12.44 -14.36
CA GLY A 90 1.52 13.40 -14.74
C GLY A 90 1.78 14.50 -13.70
N ARG A 91 1.45 14.26 -12.42
CA ARG A 91 1.72 15.24 -11.35
C ARG A 91 3.14 15.14 -10.82
N LEU A 92 3.77 13.97 -10.96
CA LEU A 92 5.11 13.65 -10.47
C LEU A 92 6.15 13.74 -11.56
#